data_AF-A0A4U9UEA4-F1
#
_entry.id   AF-A0A4U9UEA4-F1
#
_cell.length_a   1.000
_cell.length_b   1.000
_cell.length_c   1.000
_cell.angle_alpha   90.00
_cell.angle_beta   90.00
_cell.angle_gamma   90.00
#
_symmetry.space_group_name_H-M   'P 1'
#
loop_
_entity.id
_entity.type
_entity.pdbx_description
1 polymer ?
#
loop_
_entity_poly.entity_id
_entity_poly.type
_entity_poly.pdbx_seq_one_letter_code
_entity_poly.pdbx_strand_id
1 'polypeptide(L)'
;MDYFISDISGQQFPLEQRLSGASIRQPLFKLIKKEHPAFGKDKYMAISELNEFKEAYITEFLKDESGQLSLLDQQVIQSFRNNKMISARLDREKPESVSLGERVADKVAEFGGSWTFIISFVVFLLVWIGLNIYWLNNKGFDPYPFILLNLILSCVAALQAPVIMMSQNRQEDKDRERARNDYMVNLKAELEIRELHEKIDHLIIRKEQELIEVQREQVEKLSFLLRKMTEMEAEFKKR
;
A
#
# COMPACT_ATOMS: atom_id res chain seq x y z
N MET A 1 -17.99 5.54 34.33
CA MET A 1 -17.51 5.58 32.94
C MET A 1 -18.58 6.31 32.16
N ASP A 2 -18.22 7.39 31.48
CA ASP A 2 -19.19 8.17 30.72
C ASP A 2 -19.47 7.49 29.38
N TYR A 3 -20.74 7.41 29.01
CA TYR A 3 -21.23 6.79 27.78
C TYR A 3 -22.01 7.82 26.95
N PHE A 4 -22.03 7.64 25.64
CA PHE A 4 -22.90 8.39 24.73
C PHE A 4 -23.74 7.42 23.90
N ILE A 5 -24.89 7.89 23.40
CA ILE A 5 -25.75 7.13 22.50
C ILE A 5 -25.41 7.54 21.07
N SER A 6 -25.13 6.56 20.22
CA SER A 6 -24.89 6.81 18.79
C SER A 6 -26.18 7.22 18.08
N ASP A 7 -26.11 8.26 17.26
CA ASP A 7 -27.22 8.71 16.42
C ASP A 7 -27.48 7.81 15.21
N ILE A 8 -26.61 6.80 14.97
CA ILE A 8 -26.76 5.82 13.90
C ILE A 8 -27.40 4.53 14.42
N SER A 9 -26.76 3.82 15.35
CA SER A 9 -27.30 2.54 15.86
C SER A 9 -28.25 2.70 17.04
N GLY A 10 -28.28 3.85 17.71
CA GLY A 10 -29.00 4.03 18.98
C GLY A 10 -28.39 3.26 20.16
N GLN A 11 -27.18 2.69 20.00
CA GLN A 11 -26.50 1.92 21.04
C GLN A 11 -25.60 2.81 21.91
N GLN A 12 -25.31 2.34 23.14
CA GLN A 12 -24.41 3.03 24.07
C GLN A 12 -22.96 2.64 23.81
N PHE A 13 -22.11 3.65 23.64
CA PHE A 13 -20.66 3.50 23.46
C PHE A 13 -19.87 4.31 24.50
N PRO A 14 -18.62 3.91 24.83
CA PRO A 14 -17.74 4.70 25.68
C PRO A 14 -17.45 6.07 25.07
N LEU A 15 -17.32 7.11 25.90
CA LEU A 15 -17.06 8.48 25.42
C LEU A 15 -15.79 8.60 24.55
N GLU A 16 -14.79 7.75 24.76
CA GLU A 16 -13.55 7.67 23.98
C GLU A 16 -13.79 7.34 22.50
N GLN A 17 -14.91 6.69 22.19
CA GLN A 17 -15.27 6.30 20.82
C GLN A 17 -16.14 7.36 20.12
N ARG A 18 -16.45 8.49 20.78
CA ARG A 18 -17.33 9.50 20.21
C ARG A 18 -16.66 10.25 19.07
N LEU A 19 -17.32 10.23 17.91
CA LEU A 19 -16.89 10.96 16.71
C LEU A 19 -18.02 11.87 16.21
N SER A 20 -17.69 13.11 15.85
CA SER A 20 -18.64 14.03 15.21
C SER A 20 -18.72 13.79 13.71
N GLY A 21 -19.92 13.89 13.14
CA GLY A 21 -20.15 13.85 11.70
C GLY A 21 -19.33 14.89 10.91
N ALA A 22 -18.95 16.00 11.54
CA ALA A 22 -18.07 17.01 10.93
C ALA A 22 -16.62 16.53 10.69
N SER A 23 -16.16 15.53 11.46
CA SER A 23 -14.80 14.96 11.34
C SER A 23 -14.70 13.83 10.31
N ILE A 24 -15.83 13.41 9.73
CA ILE A 24 -15.89 12.29 8.78
C ILE A 24 -15.52 12.78 7.38
N ARG A 25 -14.71 11.99 6.68
CA ARG A 25 -14.33 12.26 5.28
C ARG A 25 -15.56 12.23 4.37
N GLN A 26 -15.64 13.12 3.39
CA GLN A 26 -16.81 13.28 2.52
C GLN A 26 -17.30 12.00 1.81
N PRO A 27 -16.45 11.12 1.25
CA PRO A 27 -16.94 9.92 0.58
C PRO A 27 -17.69 8.99 1.56
N LEU A 28 -17.14 8.81 2.76
CA LEU A 28 -17.77 8.05 3.83
C LEU A 28 -19.04 8.73 4.33
N PHE A 29 -19.05 10.06 4.46
CA PHE A 29 -20.22 10.80 4.87
C PHE A 29 -21.37 10.67 3.85
N LYS A 30 -21.08 10.70 2.55
CA LYS A 30 -22.07 10.45 1.48
C LYS A 30 -22.66 9.03 1.58
N LEU A 31 -21.81 8.02 1.78
CA LEU A 31 -22.25 6.63 1.93
C LEU A 31 -23.14 6.45 3.17
N ILE A 32 -22.70 6.98 4.32
CA ILE A 32 -23.49 6.96 5.56
C ILE A 32 -24.84 7.66 5.36
N LYS A 33 -24.87 8.80 4.67
CA LYS A 33 -26.11 9.55 4.42
C LYS A 33 -27.07 8.82 3.46
N LYS A 34 -26.55 7.98 2.56
CA LYS A 34 -27.34 7.13 1.67
C LYS A 34 -28.13 6.07 2.46
N GLU A 35 -27.51 5.49 3.48
CA GLU A 35 -28.14 4.47 4.34
C GLU A 35 -28.91 5.08 5.52
N HIS A 36 -28.43 6.20 6.06
CA HIS A 36 -29.00 6.93 7.18
C HIS A 36 -29.23 8.42 6.84
N PRO A 37 -30.36 8.78 6.19
CA PRO A 37 -30.63 10.16 5.75
C PRO A 37 -30.72 11.19 6.89
N ALA A 38 -31.01 10.73 8.11
CA ALA A 38 -31.11 11.57 9.30
C ALA A 38 -29.74 11.93 9.90
N PHE A 39 -28.62 11.39 9.39
CA PHE A 39 -27.29 11.65 9.92
C PHE A 39 -26.73 12.99 9.39
N GLY A 40 -26.43 13.91 10.31
CA GLY A 40 -25.96 15.27 10.04
C GLY A 40 -24.54 15.52 10.56
N LYS A 41 -23.96 16.68 10.24
CA LYS A 41 -22.62 17.07 10.72
C LYS A 41 -22.59 17.36 12.23
N ASP A 42 -23.74 17.67 12.79
CA ASP A 42 -24.04 17.95 14.19
C ASP A 42 -24.24 16.68 15.05
N LYS A 43 -24.37 15.52 14.41
CA LYS A 43 -24.62 14.23 15.06
C LYS A 43 -23.33 13.47 15.41
N TYR A 44 -23.46 12.52 16.32
CA TYR A 44 -22.35 11.72 16.84
C TYR A 44 -22.54 10.24 16.53
N MET A 45 -21.43 9.57 16.22
CA MET A 45 -21.38 8.13 16.03
C MET A 45 -20.12 7.56 16.68
N ALA A 46 -20.08 6.24 16.85
CA ALA A 46 -18.90 5.55 17.37
C ALA A 46 -17.83 5.33 16.28
N ILE A 47 -16.56 5.33 16.68
CA ILE A 47 -15.44 4.99 15.80
C ILE A 47 -15.58 3.57 15.23
N SER A 48 -16.14 2.62 16.00
CA SER A 48 -16.41 1.25 15.56
C SER A 48 -17.40 1.22 14.39
N GLU A 49 -18.51 1.96 14.50
CA GLU A 49 -19.51 2.06 13.44
C GLU A 49 -18.92 2.70 12.18
N LEU A 50 -18.07 3.74 12.34
CA LEU A 50 -17.41 4.34 11.18
C LEU A 50 -16.50 3.35 10.46
N ASN A 51 -15.87 2.42 11.19
CA ASN A 51 -15.03 1.40 10.59
C ASN A 51 -15.84 0.39 9.76
N GLU A 52 -17.08 0.09 10.13
CA GLU A 52 -17.99 -0.73 9.33
C GLU A 52 -18.33 -0.05 7.99
N PHE A 53 -18.65 1.25 8.02
CA PHE A 53 -18.91 2.00 6.78
C PHE A 53 -17.64 2.16 5.91
N LYS A 54 -16.46 2.27 6.52
CA LYS A 54 -15.18 2.24 5.77
C LYS A 54 -14.98 0.92 5.05
N GLU A 55 -15.26 -0.20 5.72
CA GLU A 55 -15.18 -1.53 5.13
C GLU A 55 -16.15 -1.68 3.97
N ALA A 56 -17.40 -1.24 4.13
CA ALA A 56 -18.39 -1.23 3.05
C ALA A 56 -17.92 -0.41 1.84
N TYR A 57 -17.41 0.81 2.07
CA TYR A 57 -16.87 1.69 1.03
C TYR A 57 -15.70 1.06 0.25
N ILE A 58 -14.72 0.51 0.97
CA ILE A 58 -13.55 -0.14 0.34
C ILE A 58 -13.98 -1.39 -0.43
N THR A 59 -14.93 -2.15 0.10
CA THR A 59 -15.46 -3.35 -0.56
C THR A 59 -16.19 -3.00 -1.85
N GLU A 60 -17.03 -1.96 -1.84
CA GLU A 60 -17.71 -1.47 -3.04
C GLU A 60 -16.69 -0.98 -4.07
N PHE A 61 -15.68 -0.22 -3.63
CA PHE A 61 -14.61 0.26 -4.49
C PHE A 61 -13.82 -0.88 -5.16
N LEU A 62 -13.37 -1.87 -4.39
CA LEU A 62 -12.58 -2.99 -4.91
C LEU A 62 -13.39 -3.86 -5.88
N LYS A 63 -14.71 -4.00 -5.64
CA LYS A 63 -15.59 -4.71 -6.57
C LYS A 63 -15.75 -4.00 -7.92
N ASP A 64 -15.76 -2.68 -7.92
CA ASP A 64 -15.95 -1.89 -9.15
C ASP A 64 -14.73 -1.97 -10.09
N GLU A 65 -13.53 -2.06 -9.52
CA GLU A 65 -12.25 -2.18 -10.26
C GLU A 65 -12.05 -3.55 -10.92
N SER A 66 -12.24 -4.63 -10.17
CA SER A 66 -11.87 -5.99 -10.60
C SER A 66 -13.06 -6.91 -10.92
N GLY A 67 -14.29 -6.47 -10.59
CA GLY A 67 -15.51 -7.28 -10.66
C GLY A 67 -15.60 -8.42 -9.62
N GLN A 68 -14.50 -8.80 -8.97
CA GLN A 68 -14.42 -9.89 -7.99
C GLN A 68 -13.41 -9.58 -6.86
N LEU A 69 -13.79 -9.87 -5.61
CA LEU A 69 -12.89 -9.69 -4.46
C LEU A 69 -11.81 -10.77 -4.42
N SER A 70 -10.56 -10.37 -4.63
CA SER A 70 -9.38 -11.21 -4.44
C SER A 70 -9.14 -11.51 -2.94
N LEU A 71 -8.34 -12.54 -2.65
CA LEU A 71 -7.86 -12.82 -1.29
C LEU A 71 -7.04 -11.65 -0.71
N LEU A 72 -6.31 -10.94 -1.58
CA LEU A 72 -5.56 -9.73 -1.20
C LEU A 72 -6.51 -8.60 -0.80
N ASP A 73 -7.57 -8.37 -1.56
CA ASP A 73 -8.62 -7.38 -1.27
C ASP A 73 -9.23 -7.62 0.11
N GLN A 74 -9.56 -8.88 0.42
CA GLN A 74 -10.08 -9.28 1.72
C GLN A 74 -9.08 -9.02 2.85
N GLN A 75 -7.79 -9.28 2.64
CA GLN A 75 -6.75 -8.97 3.61
C GLN A 75 -6.62 -7.46 3.85
N VAL A 76 -6.74 -6.65 2.80
CA VAL A 76 -6.73 -5.20 2.94
C VAL A 76 -7.94 -4.73 3.74
N ILE A 77 -9.14 -5.19 3.41
CA ILE A 77 -10.37 -4.89 4.16
C ILE A 77 -10.20 -5.23 5.65
N GLN A 78 -9.67 -6.43 5.96
CA GLN A 78 -9.39 -6.82 7.35
C GLN A 78 -8.32 -5.96 8.03
N SER A 79 -7.32 -5.49 7.29
CA SER A 79 -6.28 -4.61 7.83
C SER A 79 -6.85 -3.27 8.29
N PHE A 80 -7.86 -2.75 7.59
CA PHE A 80 -8.59 -1.54 7.98
C PHE A 80 -9.47 -1.74 9.22
N ARG A 81 -10.04 -2.93 9.43
CA ARG A 81 -10.88 -3.25 10.61
C ARG A 81 -10.15 -3.08 11.95
N ASN A 82 -8.84 -3.35 11.98
CA ASN A 82 -8.06 -3.34 13.21
C ASN A 82 -7.50 -1.95 13.62
N ASN A 83 -7.86 -0.86 12.92
CA ASN A 83 -7.41 0.52 13.17
C ASN A 83 -5.89 0.68 13.38
N LYS A 84 -5.10 -0.30 12.93
CA LYS A 84 -3.65 -0.22 12.86
C LYS A 84 -3.37 0.38 11.51
N MET A 85 -3.16 1.70 11.49
CA MET A 85 -2.61 2.40 10.35
C MET A 85 -1.58 1.50 9.65
N ILE A 86 -1.80 1.24 8.36
CA ILE A 86 -0.92 0.45 7.49
C ILE A 86 0.54 0.97 7.57
N SER A 87 0.73 2.26 7.86
CA SER A 87 2.04 2.87 8.09
C SER A 87 2.77 2.38 9.35
N ALA A 88 2.07 1.93 10.40
CA ALA A 88 2.72 1.49 11.64
C ALA A 88 3.16 0.01 11.62
N ARG A 89 2.74 -0.76 10.60
CA ARG A 89 3.08 -2.18 10.49
C ARG A 89 4.30 -2.44 9.59
N LEU A 90 4.57 -1.55 8.64
CA LEU A 90 5.80 -1.57 7.83
C LEU A 90 7.07 -1.45 8.70
N ASP A 91 6.98 -0.80 9.86
CA ASP A 91 8.13 -0.58 10.76
C ASP A 91 8.28 -1.62 11.89
N ARG A 92 7.38 -2.60 12.02
CA ARG A 92 7.37 -3.52 13.19
C ARG A 92 7.08 -4.99 12.87
N GLU A 93 7.52 -5.47 11.71
CA GLU A 93 7.91 -6.88 11.66
C GLU A 93 9.22 -7.00 12.45
N LYS A 94 9.10 -7.48 13.69
CA LYS A 94 10.23 -8.08 14.39
C LYS A 94 10.89 -9.01 13.36
N PRO A 95 12.20 -8.90 13.10
CA PRO A 95 12.87 -9.89 12.26
C PRO A 95 12.54 -11.25 12.88
N GLU A 96 11.85 -12.08 12.11
CA GLU A 96 11.69 -13.48 12.49
C GLU A 96 13.08 -13.98 12.91
N SER A 97 13.13 -14.69 14.03
CA SER A 97 14.38 -15.23 14.54
C SER A 97 14.88 -16.27 13.55
N VAL A 98 15.68 -15.83 12.58
CA VAL A 98 16.27 -16.67 11.53
C VAL A 98 17.00 -17.82 12.21
N SER A 99 16.62 -19.05 11.89
CA SER A 99 17.26 -20.23 12.44
C SER A 99 18.74 -20.25 12.05
N LEU A 100 19.60 -20.85 12.89
CA LEU A 100 21.02 -20.98 12.58
C LEU A 100 21.25 -21.69 11.23
N GLY A 101 20.40 -22.65 10.88
CA GLY A 101 20.43 -23.35 9.59
C GLY A 101 20.11 -22.44 8.42
N GLU A 102 19.09 -21.58 8.56
CA GLU A 102 18.71 -20.59 7.54
C GLU A 102 19.82 -19.56 7.33
N ARG A 103 20.47 -19.11 8.41
CA ARG A 103 21.56 -18.14 8.33
C ARG A 103 22.82 -18.71 7.66
N VAL A 104 23.06 -20.01 7.81
CA VAL A 104 24.17 -20.72 7.15
C VAL A 104 23.82 -20.96 5.68
N ALA A 105 22.62 -21.43 5.37
CA ALA A 105 22.16 -21.65 4.00
C ALA A 105 22.30 -20.36 3.16
N ASP A 106 21.99 -19.20 3.73
CA ASP A 106 22.12 -17.89 3.09
C ASP A 106 23.54 -17.56 2.69
N LYS A 107 24.44 -17.70 3.66
CA LYS A 107 25.85 -17.42 3.42
C LYS A 107 26.40 -18.38 2.38
N VAL A 108 25.97 -19.64 2.38
CA VAL A 108 26.40 -20.64 1.39
C VAL A 108 25.84 -20.32 0.01
N ALA A 109 24.58 -19.88 -0.10
CA ALA A 109 23.98 -19.49 -1.37
C ALA A 109 24.60 -18.20 -1.94
N GLU A 110 24.81 -17.19 -1.10
CA GLU A 110 25.47 -15.93 -1.45
C GLU A 110 26.93 -16.16 -1.88
N PHE A 111 27.66 -17.01 -1.15
CA PHE A 111 29.03 -17.36 -1.49
C PHE A 111 29.10 -18.23 -2.75
N GLY A 112 28.23 -19.22 -2.89
CA GLY A 112 28.16 -20.12 -4.04
C GLY A 112 27.75 -19.41 -5.34
N GLY A 113 26.98 -18.33 -5.25
CA GLY A 113 26.60 -17.48 -6.38
C GLY A 113 27.62 -16.39 -6.77
N SER A 114 28.70 -16.22 -6.00
CA SER A 114 29.68 -15.16 -6.26
C SER A 114 30.66 -15.52 -7.38
N TRP A 115 30.95 -14.54 -8.24
CA TRP A 115 32.02 -14.63 -9.25
C TRP A 115 33.39 -14.95 -8.64
N THR A 116 33.67 -14.49 -7.42
CA THR A 116 34.94 -14.77 -6.74
C THR A 116 35.08 -16.24 -6.36
N PHE A 117 33.98 -16.92 -6.00
CA PHE A 117 33.98 -18.34 -5.69
C PHE A 117 34.25 -19.18 -6.94
N ILE A 118 33.57 -18.85 -8.05
CA ILE A 118 33.75 -19.54 -9.34
C ILE A 118 35.22 -19.49 -9.77
N ILE A 119 35.83 -18.30 -9.75
CA ILE A 119 37.23 -18.11 -10.15
C ILE A 119 38.18 -18.86 -9.22
N SER A 120 38.00 -18.75 -7.89
CA SER A 120 38.82 -19.48 -6.91
C SER A 120 38.71 -20.99 -7.07
N PHE A 121 37.52 -21.50 -7.38
CA PHE A 121 37.28 -22.93 -7.58
C PHE A 121 37.97 -23.45 -8.83
N VAL A 122 37.90 -22.70 -9.94
CA VAL A 122 38.64 -23.04 -11.18
C VAL A 122 40.15 -23.04 -10.94
N VAL A 123 40.69 -22.04 -10.25
CA VAL A 123 42.12 -21.98 -9.92
C VAL A 123 42.53 -23.17 -9.05
N PHE A 124 41.73 -23.52 -8.04
CA PHE A 124 41.97 -24.69 -7.19
C PHE A 124 42.03 -25.99 -8.01
N LEU A 125 41.09 -26.19 -8.95
CA LEU A 125 41.10 -27.35 -9.85
C LEU A 125 42.37 -27.42 -10.70
N LEU A 126 42.79 -26.29 -11.28
CA LEU A 126 44.01 -26.23 -12.09
C LEU A 126 45.27 -26.54 -11.25
N VAL A 127 45.34 -26.03 -10.01
CA VAL A 127 46.44 -26.32 -9.08
C VAL A 127 46.44 -27.81 -8.68
N TRP A 128 45.28 -28.38 -8.39
CA TRP A 128 45.14 -29.80 -8.03
C TRP A 128 45.60 -30.73 -9.16
N ILE A 129 45.16 -30.44 -10.39
CA ILE A 129 45.56 -31.18 -11.59
C ILE A 129 47.08 -31.00 -11.83
N GLY A 130 47.58 -29.76 -11.77
CA GLY A 130 48.99 -29.47 -11.97
C GLY A 130 49.90 -30.17 -10.96
N LEU A 131 49.52 -30.21 -9.68
CA LEU A 131 50.29 -30.86 -8.62
C LEU A 131 50.31 -32.39 -8.77
N ASN A 132 49.18 -33.00 -9.16
CA ASN A 132 49.12 -34.45 -9.39
C ASN A 132 49.88 -34.87 -10.67
N ILE A 133 49.89 -34.04 -11.72
CA ILE A 133 50.63 -34.34 -12.97
C ILE A 133 52.13 -34.12 -12.80
N TYR A 134 52.55 -33.00 -12.18
CA TYR A 134 53.96 -32.60 -12.15
C TYR A 134 54.76 -33.27 -11.03
N TRP A 135 54.16 -33.48 -9.85
CA TRP A 135 54.92 -33.93 -8.68
C TRP A 135 55.05 -35.44 -8.56
N LEU A 136 54.04 -36.21 -9.01
CA LEU A 136 54.00 -37.67 -8.82
C LEU A 136 53.70 -38.39 -10.14
N ASN A 137 54.73 -38.63 -10.98
CA ASN A 137 54.72 -39.50 -12.16
C ASN A 137 53.96 -40.84 -11.94
N ASN A 138 52.64 -40.84 -12.11
CA ASN A 138 51.73 -41.99 -11.96
C ASN A 138 51.70 -42.75 -10.61
N LYS A 139 52.38 -42.26 -9.56
CA LYS A 139 52.23 -42.74 -8.16
C LYS A 139 51.43 -41.76 -7.28
N GLY A 140 50.75 -40.82 -7.94
CA GLY A 140 49.95 -39.72 -7.40
C GLY A 140 48.92 -40.13 -6.35
N PHE A 141 48.62 -39.20 -5.44
CA PHE A 141 47.47 -39.30 -4.52
C PHE A 141 46.14 -39.45 -5.30
N ASP A 142 46.03 -38.87 -6.50
CA ASP A 142 44.90 -39.04 -7.43
C ASP A 142 45.40 -39.15 -8.89
N PRO A 143 45.79 -40.35 -9.36
CA PRO A 143 46.26 -40.57 -10.74
C PRO A 143 45.15 -40.33 -11.76
N TYR A 144 45.51 -39.97 -13.00
CA TYR A 144 44.57 -39.89 -14.11
C TYR A 144 43.80 -41.22 -14.22
N PRO A 145 42.45 -41.24 -14.16
CA PRO A 145 41.49 -40.18 -14.53
C PRO A 145 40.90 -39.32 -13.38
N PHE A 146 41.59 -39.13 -12.25
CA PHE A 146 41.19 -38.27 -11.11
C PHE A 146 39.87 -38.68 -10.42
N ILE A 147 39.83 -39.92 -9.89
CA ILE A 147 38.61 -40.48 -9.29
C ILE A 147 38.19 -39.76 -8.00
N LEU A 148 39.15 -39.31 -7.19
CA LEU A 148 38.86 -38.61 -5.94
C LEU A 148 38.31 -37.21 -6.21
N LEU A 149 38.89 -36.50 -7.18
CA LEU A 149 38.39 -35.21 -7.60
C LEU A 149 36.96 -35.31 -8.13
N ASN A 150 36.68 -36.34 -8.95
CA ASN A 150 35.35 -36.57 -9.50
C ASN A 150 34.32 -36.91 -8.40
N LEU A 151 34.71 -37.71 -7.39
CA LEU A 151 33.87 -38.01 -6.23
C LEU A 151 33.54 -36.74 -5.43
N ILE A 152 34.52 -35.89 -5.16
CA ILE A 152 34.32 -34.62 -4.44
C ILE A 152 33.41 -33.68 -5.24
N LEU A 153 33.66 -33.50 -6.54
CA LEU A 153 32.83 -32.67 -7.41
C LEU A 153 31.37 -33.15 -7.43
N SER A 154 31.17 -34.46 -7.54
CA SER A 154 29.83 -35.08 -7.56
C SER A 154 29.10 -34.85 -6.23
N CYS A 155 29.81 -34.98 -5.10
CA CYS A 155 29.24 -34.71 -3.78
C CYS A 155 28.86 -33.24 -3.59
N VAL A 156 29.73 -32.32 -4.01
CA VAL A 156 29.46 -30.87 -3.98
C VAL A 156 28.26 -30.52 -4.84
N ALA A 157 28.21 -31.02 -6.09
CA ALA A 157 27.09 -30.78 -7.01
C ALA A 157 25.75 -31.33 -6.46
N ALA A 158 25.76 -32.51 -5.83
CA ALA A 158 24.58 -33.09 -5.22
C ALA A 158 24.02 -32.24 -4.07
N LEU A 159 24.91 -31.63 -3.27
CA LEU A 159 24.51 -30.72 -2.19
C LEU A 159 24.12 -29.32 -2.67
N GLN A 160 24.58 -28.90 -3.86
CA GLN A 160 24.26 -27.58 -4.41
C GLN A 160 22.78 -27.41 -4.76
N ALA A 161 22.16 -28.39 -5.41
CA ALA A 161 20.77 -28.25 -5.88
C ALA A 161 19.75 -27.98 -4.75
N PRO A 162 19.77 -28.70 -3.61
CA PRO A 162 18.89 -28.39 -2.48
C PRO A 162 19.18 -27.04 -1.83
N VAL A 163 20.45 -26.65 -1.70
CA VAL A 163 20.82 -25.34 -1.12
C VAL A 163 20.34 -24.19 -2.00
N ILE A 164 20.50 -24.31 -3.32
CA ILE A 164 19.98 -23.34 -4.28
C ILE A 164 18.46 -23.28 -4.19
N MET A 165 17.77 -24.43 -4.16
CA MET A 165 16.30 -24.48 -4.05
C MET A 165 15.79 -23.87 -2.74
N MET A 166 16.47 -24.14 -1.60
CA MET A 166 16.13 -23.52 -0.31
C MET A 166 16.33 -21.99 -0.36
N SER A 167 17.41 -21.53 -0.98
CA SER A 167 17.65 -20.08 -1.14
C SER A 167 16.62 -19.43 -2.08
N GLN A 168 16.20 -20.13 -3.14
CA GLN A 168 15.19 -19.66 -4.10
C GLN A 168 13.81 -19.56 -3.46
N ASN A 169 13.31 -20.62 -2.84
CA ASN A 169 12.00 -20.62 -2.15
C ASN A 169 11.90 -19.44 -1.18
N ARG A 170 12.99 -19.16 -0.46
CA ARG A 170 13.00 -18.07 0.51
C ARG A 170 13.10 -16.69 -0.11
N GLN A 171 13.77 -16.57 -1.25
CA GLN A 171 13.78 -15.32 -2.02
C GLN A 171 12.38 -15.06 -2.59
N GLU A 172 11.70 -16.09 -3.09
CA GLU A 172 10.31 -16.01 -3.55
C GLU A 172 9.35 -15.62 -2.44
N ASP A 173 9.51 -16.15 -1.22
CA ASP A 173 8.69 -15.76 -0.07
C ASP A 173 8.86 -14.27 0.26
N LYS A 174 10.11 -13.77 0.30
CA LYS A 174 10.39 -12.34 0.51
C LYS A 174 9.83 -11.47 -0.61
N ASP A 175 9.96 -11.90 -1.85
CA ASP A 175 9.46 -11.15 -3.01
C ASP A 175 7.92 -11.15 -3.05
N ARG A 176 7.28 -12.23 -2.59
CA ARG A 176 5.83 -12.31 -2.40
C ARG A 176 5.34 -11.36 -1.31
N GLU A 177 6.06 -11.25 -0.19
CA GLU A 177 5.75 -10.30 0.87
C GLU A 177 5.93 -8.84 0.41
N ARG A 178 7.04 -8.55 -0.29
CA ARG A 178 7.26 -7.24 -0.92
C ARG A 178 6.14 -6.86 -1.88
N ALA A 179 5.77 -7.77 -2.78
CA ALA A 179 4.68 -7.53 -3.72
C ALA A 179 3.33 -7.26 -3.03
N ARG A 180 3.05 -7.97 -1.92
CA ARG A 180 1.86 -7.69 -1.09
C ARG A 180 1.92 -6.29 -0.48
N ASN A 181 3.07 -5.91 0.10
CA ASN A 181 3.25 -4.60 0.70
C ASN A 181 3.12 -3.47 -0.33
N ASP A 182 3.73 -3.62 -1.50
CA ASP A 182 3.64 -2.67 -2.60
C ASP A 182 2.20 -2.50 -3.08
N TYR A 183 1.45 -3.61 -3.21
CA TYR A 183 0.03 -3.58 -3.53
C TYR A 183 -0.78 -2.78 -2.50
N MET A 184 -0.57 -3.03 -1.20
CA MET A 184 -1.27 -2.30 -0.13
C MET A 184 -0.95 -0.81 -0.14
N VAL A 185 0.30 -0.43 -0.37
CA VAL A 185 0.73 0.97 -0.45
C VAL A 185 0.07 1.66 -1.64
N ASN A 186 0.04 1.01 -2.81
CA ASN A 186 -0.56 1.56 -4.02
C ASN A 186 -2.08 1.77 -3.83
N LEU A 187 -2.78 0.75 -3.32
CA LEU A 187 -4.22 0.85 -3.07
C LEU A 187 -4.55 1.96 -2.05
N LYS A 188 -3.73 2.13 -1.03
CA LYS A 188 -3.88 3.24 -0.08
C LYS A 188 -3.68 4.60 -0.77
N ALA A 189 -2.64 4.74 -1.58
CA ALA A 189 -2.36 5.97 -2.31
C ALA A 189 -3.53 6.34 -3.24
N GLU A 190 -4.11 5.35 -3.91
CA GLU A 190 -5.26 5.54 -4.78
C GLU A 190 -6.50 6.04 -4.02
N LEU A 191 -6.83 5.42 -2.87
CA LEU A 191 -7.92 5.88 -2.00
C LEU A 191 -7.71 7.32 -1.53
N GLU A 192 -6.48 7.69 -1.16
CA GLU A 192 -6.15 9.06 -0.75
C GLU A 192 -6.27 10.05 -1.92
N ILE A 193 -5.83 9.69 -3.13
CA ILE A 193 -5.97 10.51 -4.34
C ILE A 193 -7.46 10.74 -4.65
N ARG A 194 -8.29 9.69 -4.58
CA ARG A 194 -9.74 9.79 -4.83
C ARG A 194 -10.41 10.73 -3.83
N GLU A 195 -10.04 10.66 -2.56
CA GLU A 195 -10.55 11.59 -1.55
C GLU A 195 -10.12 13.04 -1.82
N LEU A 196 -8.87 13.25 -2.24
CA LEU A 196 -8.40 14.58 -2.63
C LEU A 196 -9.19 15.11 -3.84
N HIS A 197 -9.47 14.25 -4.83
CA HIS A 197 -10.27 14.60 -6.00
C HIS A 197 -11.67 15.08 -5.60
N GLU A 198 -12.37 14.36 -4.74
CA GLU A 198 -13.69 14.79 -4.26
C GLU A 198 -13.66 16.11 -3.49
N LYS A 199 -12.60 16.37 -2.71
CA LYS A 199 -12.43 17.66 -2.02
C LYS A 199 -12.20 18.79 -3.02
N ILE A 200 -11.41 18.54 -4.05
CA ILE A 200 -11.17 19.50 -5.13
C ILE A 200 -12.49 19.80 -5.85
N ASP A 201 -13.27 18.79 -6.23
CA ASP A 201 -14.57 18.97 -6.88
C ASP A 201 -15.52 19.81 -6.02
N HIS A 202 -15.60 19.53 -4.72
CA HIS A 202 -16.40 20.30 -3.79
C HIS A 202 -15.93 21.76 -3.68
N LEU A 203 -14.62 22.01 -3.68
CA LEU A 203 -14.06 23.36 -3.67
C LEU A 203 -14.35 24.10 -4.98
N ILE A 204 -14.26 23.41 -6.13
CA ILE A 204 -14.58 23.97 -7.45
C ILE A 204 -16.04 24.41 -7.49
N ILE A 205 -16.98 23.53 -7.13
CA ILE A 205 -18.42 23.85 -7.13
C ILE A 205 -18.71 25.06 -6.22
N ARG A 206 -18.11 25.11 -5.03
CA ARG A 206 -18.26 26.26 -4.13
C ARG A 206 -17.75 27.54 -4.77
N LYS A 207 -16.58 27.49 -5.45
CA LYS A 207 -16.00 28.66 -6.11
C LYS A 207 -16.83 29.13 -7.30
N GLU A 208 -17.42 28.20 -8.06
CA GLU A 208 -18.37 28.53 -9.13
C GLU A 208 -19.60 29.27 -8.58
N GLN A 209 -20.16 28.79 -7.46
CA GLN A 209 -21.29 29.46 -6.80
C GLN A 209 -20.93 30.87 -6.32
N GLU A 210 -19.78 31.04 -5.66
CA GLU A 210 -19.27 32.36 -5.23
C GLU A 210 -19.09 33.30 -6.44
N LEU A 211 -18.57 32.81 -7.58
CA LEU A 211 -18.41 33.59 -8.81
C LEU A 211 -19.75 34.01 -9.41
N ILE A 212 -20.75 33.12 -9.44
CA ILE A 212 -22.08 33.42 -9.95
C ILE A 212 -22.77 34.50 -9.11
N GLU A 213 -22.60 34.44 -7.78
CA GLU A 213 -23.17 35.43 -6.86
C GLU A 213 -22.57 36.82 -7.11
N VAL A 214 -21.24 36.90 -7.23
CA VAL A 214 -20.54 38.15 -7.58
C VAL A 214 -20.98 38.67 -8.95
N GLN A 215 -21.12 37.81 -9.96
CA GLN A 215 -21.60 38.22 -11.28
C GLN A 215 -23.03 38.75 -11.24
N ARG A 216 -23.93 38.13 -10.48
CA ARG A 216 -25.31 38.64 -10.30
C ARG A 216 -25.31 40.02 -9.69
N GLU A 217 -24.51 40.24 -8.64
CA GLU A 217 -24.38 41.55 -8.00
C GLU A 217 -23.88 42.62 -8.98
N GLN A 218 -22.92 42.28 -9.86
CA GLN A 218 -22.42 43.17 -10.90
C GLN A 218 -23.50 43.51 -11.94
N VAL A 219 -24.28 42.52 -12.40
CA VAL A 219 -25.38 42.72 -13.35
C VAL A 219 -26.48 43.59 -12.75
N GLU A 220 -26.79 43.41 -11.47
CA GLU A 220 -27.77 44.23 -10.76
C GLU A 220 -27.29 45.68 -10.66
N LYS A 221 -26.03 45.92 -10.31
CA LYS A 221 -25.42 47.27 -10.30
C LYS A 221 -25.46 47.92 -11.69
N LEU A 222 -25.12 47.18 -12.74
CA LEU A 222 -25.18 47.66 -14.13
C LEU A 222 -26.61 48.05 -14.53
N SER A 223 -27.60 47.20 -14.24
CA SER A 223 -29.00 47.49 -14.57
C SER A 223 -29.54 48.69 -13.79
N PHE A 224 -29.14 48.86 -12.52
CA PHE A 224 -29.46 50.03 -11.71
C PHE A 224 -28.87 51.32 -12.31
N LEU A 225 -27.60 51.30 -12.71
CA LEU A 225 -26.95 52.47 -13.34
C LEU A 225 -27.62 52.85 -14.66
N LEU A 226 -27.92 51.87 -15.52
CA LEU A 226 -28.63 52.09 -16.78
C LEU A 226 -30.00 52.73 -16.57
N ARG A 227 -30.76 52.25 -15.58
CA ARG A 227 -32.05 52.83 -15.22
C ARG A 227 -31.92 54.28 -14.75
N LYS A 228 -30.95 54.57 -13.89
CA LYS A 228 -30.70 55.93 -13.40
C LYS A 228 -30.27 56.89 -14.51
N MET A 229 -29.47 56.41 -15.48
CA MET A 229 -29.09 57.20 -16.65
C MET A 229 -30.30 57.52 -17.53
N THR A 230 -31.17 56.53 -17.79
CA THR A 230 -32.41 56.75 -18.57
C THR A 230 -33.39 57.69 -17.85
N GLU A 231 -33.51 57.60 -16.53
CA GLU A 231 -34.30 58.54 -15.72
C GLU A 231 -33.74 59.97 -15.81
N MET A 232 -32.41 60.16 -15.70
CA MET A 232 -31.77 61.48 -15.88
C MET A 232 -31.98 62.03 -17.30
N GLU A 233 -31.80 61.21 -18.34
CA GLU A 233 -32.05 61.64 -19.72
C GLU A 233 -33.50 62.10 -19.92
N ALA A 234 -34.47 61.40 -19.31
CA ALA A 234 -35.88 61.79 -19.36
C ALA A 234 -36.16 63.11 -18.62
N GLU A 235 -35.48 63.38 -17.50
CA GLU A 235 -35.56 64.68 -16.81
C GLU A 235 -34.93 65.82 -17.61
N PHE A 236 -33.78 65.58 -18.24
CA PHE A 236 -33.12 66.57 -19.10
C PHE A 236 -33.97 66.91 -20.33
N LYS A 237 -34.69 65.94 -20.90
CA LYS A 237 -35.56 66.16 -22.07
C LYS A 237 -36.89 66.87 -21.74
N LYS A 238 -37.23 66.99 -20.45
CA LYS A 238 -38.43 67.69 -19.95
C LYS A 238 -38.18 69.16 -19.58
N ARG A 239 -36.91 69.59 -19.48
CA ARG A 239 -36.51 70.99 -19.27
C ARG A 239 -36.25 71.67 -20.61
#